data_AF-A0A967D3K4-F1
#
_entry.id   AF-A0A967D3K4-F1
#
_cell.length_a   1.000
_cell.length_b   1.000
_cell.length_c   1.000
_cell.angle_alpha   90.00
_cell.angle_beta   90.00
_cell.angle_gamma   90.00
#
_symmetry.space_group_name_H-M   'P 1'
#
loop_
_entity.id
_entity.type
_entity.pdbx_description
1 polymer ?
#
loop_
_entity_poly.entity_id
_entity_poly.type
_entity_poly.pdbx_seq_one_letter_code
_entity_poly.pdbx_strand_id
1 'polypeptide(L)' 'MNQPSLERGADDQTFHDVIEAYCGALSYAPGESATVHVSTHAAAYDVVVERWGGERTIAWAANTVPGTFHEPPADA' A
#
# COMPACT_ATOMS: atom_id res chain seq x y z
N MET A 1 -24.95 -4.36 18.58
CA MET A 1 -24.35 -3.37 19.49
C MET A 1 -23.55 -2.42 18.61
N ASN A 2 -24.13 -1.26 18.28
CA ASN A 2 -23.49 -0.25 17.44
C ASN A 2 -22.25 0.28 18.17
N GLN A 3 -21.07 0.14 17.57
CA GLN A 3 -19.92 0.93 17.99
C GLN A 3 -20.16 2.39 17.57
N PRO A 4 -19.86 3.36 18.44
CA PRO A 4 -20.01 4.77 18.09
C PRO A 4 -18.97 5.12 17.02
N SER A 5 -19.43 5.81 15.97
CA SER A 5 -18.56 6.43 14.97
C SER A 5 -17.67 7.46 15.66
N LEU A 6 -16.42 7.09 15.94
CA LEU A 6 -15.37 8.04 16.26
C LEU A 6 -15.17 8.89 15.00
N GLU A 7 -15.55 10.16 15.05
CA GLU A 7 -15.15 11.12 14.03
C GLU A 7 -13.62 11.12 13.95
N ARG A 8 -13.08 10.54 12.87
CA ARG A 8 -11.68 10.70 12.50
C ARG A 8 -11.49 12.16 12.09
N GLY A 9 -11.06 12.99 13.04
CA GLY A 9 -10.79 14.40 12.81
C GLY A 9 -9.69 14.59 11.77
N ALA A 10 -9.57 15.81 11.24
CA ALA A 10 -8.61 16.18 10.19
C ALA A 10 -7.12 15.92 10.51
N ASP A 11 -6.78 15.53 11.74
CA ASP A 11 -5.43 15.17 12.21
C ASP A 11 -5.10 13.67 12.06
N ASP A 12 -6.05 12.82 11.65
CA ASP A 12 -5.78 11.42 11.32
C ASP A 12 -5.48 11.29 9.81
N GLN A 13 -4.29 11.74 9.40
CA GLN A 13 -3.83 11.61 8.01
C GLN A 13 -3.45 10.17 7.63
N THR A 14 -3.20 9.31 8.62
CA THR A 14 -2.90 7.90 8.40
C THR A 14 -4.16 7.13 8.09
N PHE A 15 -4.15 6.36 7.01
CA PHE A 15 -5.25 5.52 6.55
C PHE A 15 -6.50 6.29 6.09
N HIS A 16 -6.33 7.45 5.45
CA HIS A 16 -7.45 8.05 4.68
C HIS A 16 -7.95 7.09 3.59
N ASP A 17 -7.03 6.32 3.02
CA ASP A 17 -7.31 5.33 1.99
C ASP A 17 -7.48 3.90 2.57
N VAL A 18 -8.18 3.04 1.82
CA VAL A 18 -8.37 1.61 2.17
C VAL A 18 -7.04 0.84 2.18
N ILE A 19 -6.04 1.34 1.45
CA ILE A 19 -4.73 0.74 1.26
C ILE A 19 -3.67 1.82 1.23
N GLU A 20 -2.62 1.65 2.05
CA GLU A 20 -1.44 2.50 2.03
C GLU A 20 -0.22 1.69 1.64
N ALA A 21 0.69 2.31 0.89
CA ALA A 21 1.91 1.66 0.47
C ALA A 21 3.08 2.64 0.26
N TYR A 22 4.29 2.15 0.47
CA TYR A 22 5.52 2.89 0.16
C TYR A 22 6.62 1.95 -0.35
N CYS A 23 7.59 2.51 -1.07
CA CYS A 23 8.71 1.77 -1.61
C CYS A 23 9.76 1.47 -0.53
N GLY A 24 10.31 0.26 -0.52
CA GLY A 24 11.42 -0.10 0.39
C GLY A 24 12.73 0.63 0.08
N ALA A 25 12.90 1.12 -1.15
CA ALA A 25 14.02 1.96 -1.60
C ALA A 25 13.60 2.81 -2.80
N LEU A 26 14.34 3.89 -3.06
CA LEU A 26 14.08 4.80 -4.17
C LEU A 26 14.51 4.23 -5.53
N SER A 27 15.41 3.24 -5.56
CA SER A 27 15.93 2.64 -6.78
C SER A 27 16.54 1.27 -6.50
N TYR A 28 16.57 0.41 -7.53
CA TYR A 28 17.13 -0.95 -7.47
C TYR A 28 18.02 -1.20 -8.70
N ALA A 29 19.11 -1.95 -8.51
CA ALA A 29 19.98 -2.41 -9.59
C ALA A 29 19.37 -3.61 -10.33
N PRO A 30 19.83 -3.92 -11.57
CA PRO A 30 19.39 -5.12 -12.28
C PRO A 30 19.67 -6.39 -11.49
N GLY A 31 18.66 -7.25 -11.34
CA GLY A 31 18.75 -8.50 -10.59
C GLY A 31 18.35 -8.38 -9.12
N GLU A 32 18.13 -7.17 -8.59
CA GLU A 32 17.61 -6.98 -7.25
C GLU A 32 16.08 -7.15 -7.17
N SER A 33 15.59 -7.47 -5.98
CA SER A 33 14.16 -7.53 -5.69
C SER A 33 13.66 -6.18 -5.19
N ALA A 34 12.76 -5.56 -5.96
CA ALA A 34 12.06 -4.36 -5.53
C ALA A 34 11.03 -4.70 -4.43
N THR A 35 11.07 -3.96 -3.33
CA THR A 35 10.16 -4.14 -2.19
C THR A 35 9.14 -2.99 -2.13
N VAL A 36 7.88 -3.35 -1.89
CA VAL A 36 6.79 -2.41 -1.56
C VAL A 36 6.19 -2.85 -0.23
N HIS A 37 6.19 -1.94 0.74
CA HIS A 37 5.51 -2.14 2.02
C HIS A 37 4.06 -1.71 1.84
N VAL A 38 3.12 -2.56 2.27
CA VAL A 38 1.69 -2.35 2.12
C VAL A 38 1.01 -2.58 3.46
N SER A 39 0.08 -1.71 3.81
CA SER A 39 -0.82 -1.89 4.94
C SER A 39 -2.25 -1.66 4.46
N THR A 40 -3.14 -2.61 4.70
CA THR A 40 -4.54 -2.51 4.25
C THR A 40 -5.50 -3.31 5.13
N HIS A 41 -6.74 -2.83 5.23
CA HIS A 41 -7.85 -3.58 5.83
C HIS A 41 -8.53 -4.54 4.83
N ALA A 42 -8.19 -4.46 3.54
CA ALA A 42 -8.71 -5.39 2.53
C ALA A 42 -8.15 -6.80 2.77
N ALA A 43 -8.94 -7.83 2.47
CA ALA A 43 -8.49 -9.23 2.60
C ALA A 43 -7.38 -9.59 1.60
N ALA A 44 -7.38 -8.95 0.44
CA ALA A 44 -6.35 -9.10 -0.59
C ALA A 44 -6.24 -7.86 -1.47
N TYR A 45 -5.12 -7.73 -2.18
CA TYR A 45 -4.87 -6.67 -3.14
C TYR A 45 -4.06 -7.20 -4.35
N ASP A 46 -4.06 -6.42 -5.43
CA ASP A 46 -3.28 -6.68 -6.62
C ASP A 46 -2.12 -5.68 -6.71
N VAL A 47 -1.01 -6.10 -7.32
CA VAL A 47 0.16 -5.25 -7.59
C VAL A 47 0.47 -5.30 -9.07
N VAL A 48 0.57 -4.13 -9.69
CA VAL A 48 0.97 -3.99 -11.09
C VAL A 48 2.17 -3.05 -11.16
N VAL A 49 3.25 -3.51 -11.81
CA VAL A 49 4.43 -2.71 -12.12
C VAL A 49 4.36 -2.32 -13.58
N GLU A 50 4.28 -1.03 -13.85
CA GLU A 50 4.19 -0.47 -15.20
C GLU A 50 5.45 0.32 -15.54
N ARG A 51 5.88 0.23 -16.81
CA ARG A 51 6.79 1.21 -17.40
C ARG A 51 5.97 2.37 -17.91
N TRP A 52 6.25 3.56 -17.41
CA TRP A 52 5.62 4.79 -17.86
C TRP A 52 6.49 5.43 -18.94
N GLY A 53 5.97 5.49 -20.16
CA GLY A 53 6.59 6.15 -21.32
C GLY A 53 5.54 6.84 -22.17
N GLY A 54 5.68 6.78 -23.50
CA GLY A 54 4.62 7.23 -24.43
C GLY A 54 3.31 6.45 -24.27
N GLU A 55 3.40 5.22 -23.75
CA GLU A 55 2.29 4.39 -23.32
C GLU A 55 2.62 3.76 -21.95
N ARG A 56 1.61 3.20 -21.29
CA ARG A 56 1.79 2.37 -20.08
C ARG A 56 1.94 0.91 -20.50
N THR A 57 3.04 0.29 -20.11
CA THR A 57 3.27 -1.14 -20.37
C THR A 57 3.45 -1.88 -19.07
N ILE A 58 2.61 -2.89 -18.81
CA ILE A 58 2.75 -3.77 -17.65
C ILE A 58 4.03 -4.60 -17.82
N ALA A 59 4.97 -4.41 -16.91
CA ALA A 59 6.22 -5.16 -16.85
C ALA A 59 6.13 -6.39 -15.95
N TRP A 60 5.27 -6.32 -14.92
CA TRP A 60 5.03 -7.41 -13.98
C TRP A 60 3.71 -7.20 -13.23
N ALA A 61 3.09 -8.29 -12.79
CA ALA A 61 1.92 -8.23 -11.91
C ALA A 61 1.88 -9.42 -10.94
N ALA A 62 1.25 -9.20 -9.79
CA ALA A 62 0.78 -10.23 -8.88
C ALA A 62 -0.65 -9.92 -8.46
N ASN A 63 -1.48 -10.95 -8.33
CA ASN A 63 -2.89 -10.81 -7.99
C ASN A 63 -3.20 -11.54 -6.69
N THR A 64 -4.23 -11.07 -5.98
CA THR A 64 -4.75 -11.69 -4.75
C THR A 64 -3.65 -11.84 -3.68
N VAL A 65 -2.76 -10.86 -3.56
CA VAL A 65 -1.77 -10.80 -2.49
C VAL A 65 -2.52 -10.61 -1.16
N PRO A 66 -2.29 -11.45 -0.14
CA PRO A 66 -2.98 -11.33 1.14
C PRO A 66 -2.75 -9.95 1.77
N GLY A 67 -3.83 -9.28 2.13
CA GLY A 67 -3.77 -7.99 2.83
C GLY A 67 -3.45 -8.19 4.31
N THR A 68 -2.71 -7.26 4.89
CA THR A 68 -2.43 -7.21 6.32
C THR A 68 -2.47 -5.75 6.76
N PHE A 69 -3.16 -5.49 7.87
CA PHE A 69 -3.14 -4.18 8.51
C PHE A 69 -2.03 -4.13 9.55
N HIS A 70 -1.26 -3.05 9.50
CA HIS A 70 -0.24 -2.70 10.48
C HIS A 70 -0.64 -1.40 11.16
N GLU A 71 -0.88 -1.46 12.47
CA GLU A 71 -1.15 -0.27 13.27
C GLU A 71 0.04 0.70 13.19
N PRO A 72 -0.21 2.01 13.04
CA PRO A 72 0.84 3.00 13.20
C PRO A 72 1.55 2.84 14.55
N PRO A 73 2.87 3.04 14.63
CA PRO A 73 3.57 3.12 15.91
C PRO A 73 2.93 4.16 16.83
N ALA A 74 2.96 3.91 18.14
CA ALA A 74 2.34 4.79 19.13
C ALA A 74 2.98 6.21 19.20
N ASP A 75 4.17 6.37 18.63
CA ASP A 75 4.99 7.58 18.60
C ASP A 75 5.23 8.12 17.19
N ALA A 76 4.38 7.75 16.23
CA ALA A 76 4.43 8.24 14.85
C ALA A 76 4.20 9.76 14.73
#